data_AF-A0A7G2JYY1-F1
#
_entry.id   AF-A0A7G2JYY1-F1
#
_cell.length_a   1.000
_cell.length_b   1.000
_cell.length_c   1.000
_cell.angle_alpha   90.00
_cell.angle_beta   90.00
_cell.angle_gamma   90.00
#
_symmetry.space_group_name_H-M   'P 1'
#
loop_
_entity.id
_entity.type
_entity.pdbx_description
1 polymer ?
#
loop_
_entity_poly.entity_id
_entity_poly.type
_entity_poly.pdbx_seq_one_letter_code
_entity_poly.pdbx_strand_id
1 'polypeptide(L)'
;MIPFIAGVLRLRLEHYTHDPYHGLFLLLYVFILVWAADSGAYFSGRAFGKRKLAPKVSPGKSWEGVIGGLITALVLAFIFIHFSNNTLVGDRNITGFIILSVATVAISGRFNRSHNA
;
A
#
# COMPACT_ATOMS: atom_id res chain seq x y z
N MET A 1 -7.70 0.48 -17.54
CA MET A 1 -7.98 -0.87 -16.98
C MET A 1 -6.93 -1.91 -17.35
N ILE A 2 -6.35 -1.86 -18.56
CA ILE A 2 -5.25 -2.73 -19.02
C ILE A 2 -4.07 -2.85 -18.03
N PRO A 3 -3.53 -1.77 -17.43
CA PRO A 3 -2.40 -1.89 -16.49
C PRO A 3 -2.75 -2.59 -15.17
N PHE A 4 -4.00 -2.46 -14.69
CA PHE A 4 -4.46 -3.13 -13.48
C PHE A 4 -4.58 -4.65 -13.69
N ILE A 5 -5.23 -5.05 -14.79
CA ILE A 5 -5.39 -6.47 -15.14
C ILE A 5 -4.02 -7.11 -15.39
N ALA A 6 -3.09 -6.42 -16.07
CA ALA A 6 -1.73 -6.90 -16.29
C ALA A 6 -0.97 -7.10 -14.97
N GLY A 7 -1.12 -6.19 -13.99
CA GLY A 7 -0.51 -6.32 -12.67
C GLY A 7 -1.05 -7.51 -11.88
N VAL A 8 -2.38 -7.68 -11.86
CA VAL A 8 -3.06 -8.83 -11.22
C VAL A 8 -2.61 -10.15 -11.85
N LEU A 9 -2.56 -10.20 -13.18
CA LEU A 9 -2.13 -11.41 -13.90
C LEU A 9 -0.67 -11.71 -13.62
N ARG A 10 0.20 -10.69 -13.56
CA ARG A 10 1.63 -10.88 -13.27
C ARG A 10 1.87 -11.37 -11.86
N LEU A 11 1.20 -10.80 -10.85
CA LEU A 11 1.27 -11.27 -9.46
C LEU A 11 0.74 -12.70 -9.28
N ARG A 12 -0.29 -13.08 -10.03
CA ARG A 12 -0.83 -14.45 -10.02
C ARG A 12 0.10 -15.45 -10.71
N LEU A 13 0.76 -15.02 -11.79
CA LEU A 13 1.63 -15.88 -12.60
C LEU A 13 3.05 -15.99 -12.04
N GLU A 14 3.47 -15.06 -11.19
CA GLU A 14 4.76 -15.16 -10.51
C GLU A 14 4.81 -16.41 -9.61
N HIS A 15 5.81 -17.26 -9.86
CA HIS A 15 6.08 -18.49 -9.12
C HIS A 15 4.94 -19.53 -9.08
N TYR A 16 3.96 -19.45 -9.99
CA TYR A 16 2.84 -20.41 -10.08
C TYR A 16 3.30 -21.88 -10.26
N THR A 17 4.46 -22.09 -10.86
CA THR A 17 5.03 -23.43 -11.10
C THR A 17 5.61 -24.10 -9.85
N HIS A 18 5.84 -23.35 -8.76
CA HIS A 18 6.41 -23.88 -7.52
C HIS A 18 5.40 -23.99 -6.39
N ASP A 19 4.46 -23.04 -6.25
CA ASP A 19 3.42 -23.10 -5.22
C ASP A 19 2.17 -22.31 -5.65
N PRO A 20 1.05 -22.98 -5.99
CA PRO A 20 -0.14 -22.32 -6.56
C PRO A 20 -0.78 -21.28 -5.65
N TYR A 21 -0.54 -21.39 -4.33
CA TYR A 21 -1.13 -20.49 -3.33
C TYR A 21 -0.32 -19.20 -3.14
N HIS A 22 0.94 -19.17 -3.57
CA HIS A 22 1.86 -18.05 -3.38
C HIS A 22 1.35 -16.76 -4.03
N GLY A 23 0.98 -16.85 -5.31
CA GLY A 23 0.42 -15.72 -6.06
C GLY A 23 -0.92 -15.23 -5.50
N LEU A 24 -1.73 -16.12 -4.91
CA LEU A 24 -3.01 -15.76 -4.27
C LEU A 24 -2.78 -14.95 -2.99
N PHE A 25 -1.83 -15.37 -2.13
CA PHE A 25 -1.51 -14.65 -0.90
C PHE A 25 -0.93 -13.25 -1.18
N LEU A 26 -0.05 -13.12 -2.17
CA LEU A 26 0.48 -11.81 -2.59
C LEU A 26 -0.63 -10.90 -3.14
N LEU A 27 -1.56 -11.46 -3.91
CA LEU A 27 -2.70 -10.69 -4.42
C LEU A 27 -3.57 -10.16 -3.28
N LEU A 28 -3.96 -11.04 -2.35
CA LEU A 28 -4.76 -10.66 -1.17
C LEU A 28 -4.05 -9.61 -0.31
N TYR A 29 -2.73 -9.74 -0.13
CA TYR A 29 -1.93 -8.74 0.57
C TYR A 29 -2.04 -7.35 -0.07
N VAL A 30 -1.89 -7.25 -1.39
CA VAL A 30 -1.97 -5.95 -2.09
C VAL A 30 -3.37 -5.33 -1.91
N PHE A 31 -4.44 -6.13 -2.02
CA PHE A 31 -5.80 -5.64 -1.77
C PHE A 31 -5.99 -5.11 -0.35
N ILE A 32 -5.57 -5.90 0.66
CA ILE A 32 -5.66 -5.50 2.07
C ILE A 32 -4.82 -4.25 2.33
N LEU A 33 -3.60 -4.18 1.78
CA LEU A 33 -2.70 -3.05 1.96
C LEU A 33 -3.31 -1.76 1.41
N VAL A 34 -3.89 -1.79 0.21
CA VAL A 34 -4.54 -0.60 -0.38
C VAL A 34 -5.78 -0.20 0.44
N TRP A 35 -6.66 -1.14 0.76
CA TRP A 35 -7.87 -0.85 1.55
C TRP A 35 -7.56 -0.31 2.94
N ALA A 36 -6.56 -0.87 3.60
CA ALA A 36 -6.14 -0.41 4.91
C ALA A 36 -5.38 0.90 4.85
N ALA A 37 -4.56 1.16 3.82
CA ALA A 37 -3.91 2.45 3.64
C ALA A 37 -4.96 3.56 3.42
N ASP A 38 -5.98 3.31 2.60
CA ASP A 38 -7.09 4.25 2.37
C ASP A 38 -7.92 4.46 3.64
N SER A 39 -8.25 3.38 4.35
CA SER A 39 -8.97 3.45 5.63
C SER A 39 -8.16 4.19 6.70
N GLY A 40 -6.86 3.86 6.84
CA GLY A 40 -5.94 4.48 7.78
C GLY A 40 -5.75 5.96 7.52
N ALA A 41 -5.63 6.36 6.25
CA ALA A 41 -5.58 7.76 5.85
C ALA A 41 -6.90 8.50 6.11
N TYR A 42 -8.04 7.84 5.93
CA TYR A 42 -9.35 8.41 6.23
C TYR A 42 -9.56 8.60 7.74
N PHE A 43 -9.26 7.59 8.55
CA PHE A 43 -9.41 7.64 10.00
C PHE A 43 -8.43 8.63 10.64
N SER A 44 -7.14 8.60 10.25
CA SER A 44 -6.17 9.58 10.77
C SER A 44 -6.47 10.99 10.28
N GLY A 45 -6.95 11.12 9.04
CA GLY A 45 -7.40 12.40 8.48
C GLY A 45 -8.62 12.96 9.21
N ARG A 46 -9.57 12.12 9.61
CA ARG A 46 -10.78 12.52 10.35
C ARG A 46 -10.48 12.81 11.83
N ALA A 47 -9.65 12.00 12.48
CA ALA A 47 -9.34 12.12 13.91
C ALA A 47 -8.31 13.22 14.21
N PHE A 48 -7.32 13.40 13.33
CA PHE A 48 -6.18 14.30 13.56
C PHE A 48 -6.01 15.39 12.49
N GLY A 49 -6.95 15.54 11.54
CA GLY A 49 -6.87 16.49 10.43
C GLY A 49 -6.96 17.97 10.80
N LYS A 50 -6.06 18.44 11.66
CA LYS A 50 -5.93 19.82 12.09
C LYS A 50 -5.13 20.64 11.07
N ARG A 51 -4.14 20.06 10.36
CA ARG A 51 -3.38 20.73 9.29
C ARG A 51 -3.75 20.22 7.89
N LYS A 52 -4.63 20.98 7.22
CA LYS A 52 -5.02 20.71 5.82
C LYS A 52 -3.82 20.86 4.88
N LEU A 53 -3.63 19.86 4.02
CA LEU A 53 -2.49 19.76 3.09
C LEU A 53 -2.61 20.74 1.91
N ALA A 54 -3.84 20.99 1.46
CA ALA A 54 -4.14 21.82 0.30
C ALA A 54 -5.52 22.47 0.47
N PRO A 55 -5.63 23.56 1.26
CA PRO A 55 -6.91 24.21 1.54
C PRO A 55 -7.60 24.77 0.28
N LYS A 56 -6.86 25.06 -0.80
CA LYS A 56 -7.40 25.55 -2.09
C LYS A 56 -7.83 24.46 -3.08
N VAL A 57 -7.42 23.20 -2.90
CA VAL A 57 -7.55 22.16 -3.96
C VAL A 57 -8.32 20.92 -3.48
N SER A 58 -8.29 20.58 -2.18
CA SER A 58 -9.12 19.52 -1.62
C SER A 58 -9.35 19.75 -0.12
N PRO A 59 -10.59 20.10 0.31
CA PRO A 59 -10.88 20.42 1.71
C PRO A 59 -10.76 19.22 2.67
N GLY A 60 -10.65 17.99 2.15
CA GLY A 60 -10.60 16.74 2.92
C GLY A 60 -9.22 16.11 3.09
N LYS A 61 -8.14 16.66 2.51
CA LYS A 61 -6.78 16.10 2.67
C LYS A 61 -5.99 16.81 3.76
N SER A 62 -5.46 16.05 4.72
CA SER A 62 -4.59 16.52 5.80
C SER A 62 -3.20 15.86 5.76
N TRP A 63 -2.19 16.52 6.34
CA TRP A 63 -0.85 15.94 6.49
C TRP A 63 -0.90 14.68 7.37
N GLU A 64 -1.75 14.72 8.37
CA GLU A 64 -1.99 13.63 9.32
C GLU A 64 -2.67 12.42 8.65
N GLY A 65 -3.49 12.66 7.62
CA GLY A 65 -4.05 11.64 6.73
C GLY A 65 -2.96 10.83 6.02
N VAL A 66 -2.02 11.55 5.37
CA VAL A 66 -0.92 10.92 4.61
C VAL A 66 -0.01 10.12 5.54
N ILE A 67 0.33 10.68 6.70
CA ILE A 67 1.17 10.02 7.70
C ILE A 67 0.47 8.77 8.25
N GLY A 68 -0.84 8.84 8.52
CA GLY A 68 -1.59 7.67 9.00
C GLY A 68 -1.71 6.55 7.97
N GLY A 69 -1.87 6.87 6.68
CA GLY A 69 -1.81 5.89 5.60
C GLY A 69 -0.43 5.21 5.50
N LEU A 70 0.64 5.99 5.63
CA LEU A 70 2.03 5.49 5.65
C LEU A 70 2.30 4.56 6.83
N ILE A 71 1.88 4.96 8.04
CA ILE A 71 2.03 4.14 9.25
C ILE A 71 1.24 2.84 9.11
N THR A 72 0.00 2.91 8.61
CA THR A 72 -0.85 1.72 8.43
C THR A 72 -0.23 0.74 7.43
N ALA A 73 0.34 1.25 6.34
CA ALA A 73 1.06 0.43 5.36
C ALA A 73 2.32 -0.22 5.94
N LEU A 74 3.09 0.50 6.76
CA LEU A 74 4.25 -0.04 7.48
C LEU A 74 3.86 -1.18 8.43
N VAL A 75 2.82 -0.96 9.24
CA VAL A 75 2.31 -1.96 10.18
C VAL A 75 1.83 -3.20 9.45
N LEU A 76 1.08 -3.05 8.36
CA LEU A 76 0.61 -4.19 7.56
C LEU A 76 1.73 -4.96 6.88
N ALA A 77 2.73 -4.27 6.31
CA ALA A 77 3.90 -4.91 5.73
C ALA A 77 4.62 -5.75 6.79
N PHE A 78 4.80 -5.21 8.00
CA PHE A 78 5.44 -5.93 9.10
C PHE A 78 4.63 -7.16 9.54
N ILE A 79 3.31 -7.03 9.71
CA ILE A 79 2.42 -8.15 10.06
C ILE A 79 2.48 -9.24 9.00
N PHE A 80 2.45 -8.86 7.72
CA PHE A 80 2.50 -9.81 6.62
C PHE A 80 3.82 -10.58 6.55
N ILE A 81 4.95 -9.89 6.75
CA ILE A 81 6.28 -10.53 6.83
C ILE A 81 6.31 -11.54 7.98
N HIS A 82 5.85 -11.13 9.16
CA HIS A 82 5.83 -12.00 10.34
C HIS A 82 4.94 -13.24 10.13
N PHE A 83 3.75 -13.09 9.54
CA PHE A 83 2.82 -14.19 9.31
C PHE A 83 3.26 -15.11 8.17
N SER A 84 3.97 -14.58 7.16
CA SER A 84 4.48 -15.36 6.03
C SER A 84 5.76 -16.16 6.34
N ASN A 85 6.29 -16.07 7.56
CA ASN A 85 7.50 -16.78 8.03
C ASN A 85 8.69 -16.70 7.04
N ASN A 86 8.84 -15.56 6.35
CA ASN A 86 9.84 -15.34 5.29
C ASN A 86 9.77 -16.28 4.07
N THR A 87 8.88 -17.27 4.07
CA THR A 87 8.72 -18.27 3.00
C THR A 87 8.23 -17.62 1.70
N LEU A 88 7.41 -16.57 1.82
CA LEU A 88 6.82 -15.89 0.66
C LEU A 88 7.71 -14.81 0.03
N VAL A 89 8.55 -14.18 0.85
CA VAL A 89 9.30 -12.97 0.46
C VAL A 89 10.79 -13.27 0.30
N GLY A 90 11.31 -14.33 0.94
CA GLY A 90 12.74 -14.66 0.97
C GLY A 90 13.53 -13.66 1.82
N ASP A 91 14.42 -14.14 2.69
CA ASP A 91 15.12 -13.33 3.70
C ASP A 91 15.85 -12.09 3.12
N ARG A 92 16.30 -12.15 1.86
CA ARG A 92 17.01 -11.05 1.19
C ARG A 92 16.11 -9.96 0.61
N ASN A 93 14.81 -10.21 0.44
CA ASN A 93 13.89 -9.24 -0.17
C ASN A 93 12.96 -8.56 0.84
N ILE A 94 13.06 -8.86 2.14
CA ILE A 94 12.22 -8.26 3.20
C ILE A 94 12.31 -6.73 3.18
N THR A 95 13.53 -6.19 3.15
CA THR A 95 13.75 -4.74 3.09
C THR A 95 13.19 -4.14 1.80
N GLY A 96 13.35 -4.82 0.67
CA GLY A 96 12.79 -4.41 -0.62
C GLY A 96 11.26 -4.39 -0.60
N PHE A 97 10.63 -5.35 0.05
CA PHE A 97 9.18 -5.47 0.16
C PHE A 97 8.57 -4.36 1.02
N ILE A 98 9.21 -4.02 2.14
CA ILE A 98 8.81 -2.88 2.98
C ILE A 98 8.95 -1.58 2.18
N ILE A 99 10.10 -1.37 1.53
CA ILE A 99 10.34 -0.16 0.71
C ILE A 99 9.31 -0.07 -0.41
N LEU A 100 9.01 -1.16 -1.11
CA LEU A 100 8.03 -1.20 -2.19
C LEU A 100 6.62 -0.88 -1.70
N SER A 101 6.21 -1.47 -0.56
CA SER A 101 4.89 -1.23 0.05
C SER A 101 4.74 0.25 0.44
N VAL A 102 5.75 0.80 1.11
CA VAL A 102 5.82 2.23 1.50
C VAL A 102 5.84 3.13 0.27
N ALA A 103 6.66 2.81 -0.73
CA ALA A 103 6.76 3.57 -1.98
C ALA A 103 5.44 3.56 -2.73
N THR A 104 4.71 2.44 -2.75
CA THR A 104 3.41 2.32 -3.43
C THR A 104 2.39 3.26 -2.79
N VAL A 105 2.29 3.28 -1.46
CA VAL A 105 1.41 4.19 -0.73
C VAL A 105 1.86 5.64 -0.87
N ALA A 106 3.17 5.91 -0.83
CA ALA A 106 3.72 7.25 -1.01
C ALA A 106 3.47 7.80 -2.44
N ILE A 107 3.65 6.97 -3.47
CA ILE A 107 3.38 7.33 -4.87
C ILE A 107 1.88 7.56 -5.08
N SER A 108 1.02 6.68 -4.55
CA SER A 108 -0.43 6.87 -4.57
C SER A 108 -0.84 8.20 -3.92
N GLY A 109 -0.27 8.50 -2.73
CA GLY A 109 -0.47 9.77 -2.04
C GLY A 109 0.04 10.99 -2.81
N ARG A 110 1.16 10.86 -3.55
CA ARG A 110 1.83 11.95 -4.29
C ARG A 110 1.23 12.19 -5.69
N PHE A 111 0.80 11.16 -6.41
CA PHE A 111 0.24 11.29 -7.76
C PHE A 111 -1.03 12.14 -7.76
N ASN A 112 -1.82 12.04 -6.70
CA ASN A 112 -3.01 12.87 -6.47
C ASN A 112 -2.69 14.34 -6.10
N ARG A 113 -1.45 14.80 -6.37
CA ARG A 113 -0.97 16.18 -6.20
C ARG A 113 -0.57 16.85 -7.53
N SER A 114 -0.29 16.09 -8.58
CA SER A 114 0.31 16.60 -9.82
C SER A 114 -0.68 16.98 -10.91
N HIS A 115 -1.95 16.59 -10.81
CA HIS A 115 -2.94 16.85 -11.88
C HIS A 115 -3.73 18.16 -11.72
N ASN A 116 -3.50 18.91 -10.63
CA ASN A 116 -4.25 20.14 -10.30
C ASN A 116 -3.30 21.32 -9.98
N ALA A 117 -2.14 21.39 -10.64
CA ALA A 117 -1.25 22.55 -10.61
C ALA A 117 -1.30 23.26 -11.97
#